data_AF-A0A450VR72-F1
#
_entry.id   AF-A0A450VR72-F1
#
_cell.length_a   1.000
_cell.length_b   1.000
_cell.length_c   1.000
_cell.angle_alpha   90.00
_cell.angle_beta   90.00
_cell.angle_gamma   90.00
#
_symmetry.space_group_name_H-M   'P 1'
#
loop_
_entity.id
_entity.type
_entity.pdbx_description
1 polymer ?
#
loop_
_entity_poly.entity_id
_entity_poly.type
_entity_poly.pdbx_seq_one_letter_code
_entity_poly.pdbx_strand_id
1 'polypeptide(L)' 'MDNPNTHVGASLYKAFQPALARALLDKLEFVYTPKHGSRLDIAQCEFSVLTRQCLDRRLPD' A
#
# COMPACT_ATOMS: atom_id res chain seq x y z
N MET A 1 4.46 4.79 -0.14
CA MET A 1 4.05 3.63 -0.96
C MET A 1 5.21 2.67 -1.01
N ASP A 2 4.95 1.38 -0.80
CA ASP A 2 5.98 0.37 -1.02
C ASP A 2 6.41 0.41 -2.50
N ASN A 3 7.65 -0.01 -2.77
CA ASN A 3 8.24 0.05 -4.12
C ASN A 3 8.38 -1.33 -4.83
N PRO A 4 7.40 -2.24 -4.79
CA PRO A 4 7.26 -3.30 -5.76
C PRO A 4 6.58 -2.75 -7.02
N ASN A 5 6.91 -3.34 -8.17
CA ASN A 5 6.39 -2.93 -9.49
C ASN A 5 4.87 -3.13 -9.69
N THR A 6 4.11 -3.41 -8.63
CA THR A 6 2.70 -3.82 -8.68
C THR A 6 1.74 -2.61 -8.66
N HIS A 7 2.12 -1.52 -7.98
CA HIS A 7 1.26 -0.36 -7.82
C HIS A 7 1.75 0.84 -8.64
N VAL A 8 1.32 0.89 -9.90
CA VAL A 8 1.59 2.00 -10.80
C VAL A 8 0.30 2.79 -11.09
N GLY A 9 0.41 4.08 -11.37
CA GLY A 9 -0.76 4.92 -11.70
C GLY A 9 -1.62 4.38 -12.84
N ALA A 10 -1.01 3.63 -13.78
CA ALA A 10 -1.72 2.93 -14.86
C ALA A 10 -2.76 1.90 -14.36
N SER A 11 -2.62 1.39 -13.14
CA SER A 11 -3.61 0.49 -12.52
C SER A 11 -4.97 1.16 -12.33
N LEU A 12 -5.04 2.50 -12.19
CA LEU A 12 -6.31 3.22 -12.13
C LEU A 12 -7.12 3.10 -13.42
N TYR A 13 -6.45 3.05 -14.58
CA TYR A 13 -7.11 2.87 -15.87
C TYR A 13 -7.61 1.44 -16.09
N LYS A 14 -7.14 0.46 -15.32
CA LYS A 14 -7.69 -0.89 -15.33
C LYS A 14 -8.99 -0.99 -14.53
N ALA A 15 -9.15 -0.17 -13.49
CA ALA A 15 -10.27 -0.24 -12.56
C ALA A 15 -11.39 0.76 -12.88
N PHE A 16 -11.07 1.93 -13.43
CA PHE A 16 -12.01 3.04 -13.63
C PHE A 16 -12.08 3.49 -15.09
N GLN A 17 -13.19 4.13 -15.44
CA GLN A 17 -13.33 4.80 -16.73
C GLN A 17 -12.23 5.86 -16.92
N PRO A 18 -11.71 6.08 -18.14
CA PRO A 18 -10.52 6.92 -18.36
C PRO A 18 -10.59 8.33 -17.77
N ALA A 19 -11.75 8.97 -17.84
CA ALA A 19 -11.96 10.31 -17.27
C ALA A 19 -11.83 10.33 -15.74
N LEU A 20 -12.41 9.33 -15.06
CA LEU A 20 -12.32 9.19 -13.61
C LEU A 20 -10.91 8.77 -13.18
N ALA A 21 -10.30 7.82 -13.90
CA ALA A 21 -8.93 7.39 -13.64
C ALA A 21 -7.94 8.57 -13.71
N ARG A 22 -8.08 9.43 -14.73
CA ARG A 22 -7.24 10.62 -14.87
C ARG A 22 -7.46 11.63 -13.75
N ALA A 23 -8.72 11.93 -13.43
CA ALA A 23 -9.06 12.86 -12.36
C ALA A 23 -8.57 12.39 -10.98
N LEU A 24 -8.54 11.07 -10.73
CA LEU A 24 -7.95 10.50 -9.52
C LEU A 24 -6.43 10.59 -9.55
N LEU A 25 -5.81 10.25 -10.68
CA LEU A 25 -4.35 10.31 -10.84
C LEU A 25 -3.81 11.73 -10.63
N ASP A 26 -4.49 12.75 -11.16
CA ASP A 26 -4.10 14.15 -11.01
C ASP A 26 -4.23 14.67 -9.55
N LYS A 27 -4.93 13.95 -8.67
CA LYS A 27 -5.07 14.28 -7.24
C LYS A 27 -4.09 13.53 -6.34
N LEU A 28 -3.33 12.58 -6.87
CA LEU A 28 -2.47 11.69 -6.09
C LEU A 28 -1.00 12.02 -6.31
N GLU A 29 -0.26 12.18 -5.22
CA GLU A 29 1.20 12.23 -5.24
C GLU A 29 1.76 10.88 -4.78
N PHE A 30 2.56 10.24 -5.62
CA PHE A 30 3.20 8.97 -5.30
C PHE A 30 4.56 9.20 -4.65
N VAL A 31 4.61 9.10 -3.32
CA VAL A 31 5.87 9.12 -2.55
C VAL A 31 6.31 7.68 -2.28
N TYR A 32 7.40 7.27 -2.91
CA TYR A 32 7.95 5.91 -2.80
C TYR A 32 8.92 5.81 -1.62
N THR A 33 8.75 4.78 -0.80
CA THR A 33 9.76 4.45 0.22
C THR A 33 11.03 3.92 -0.44
N PRO A 34 12.23 4.17 0.12
CA PRO A 34 13.48 3.60 -0.38
C PRO A 34 13.38 2.07 -0.50
N LYS A 35 14.15 1.47 -1.42
CA LYS A 35 14.10 0.02 -1.76
C LYS A 35 14.17 -0.93 -0.55
N HIS A 36 14.84 -0.53 0.54
CA HIS A 36 14.96 -1.29 1.79
C HIS A 36 14.33 -0.57 3.00
N GLY A 37 13.61 0.52 2.76
CA GLY A 37 12.95 1.35 3.76
C GLY A 37 11.50 0.94 4.04
N SER A 38 11.11 -0.29 3.70
CA SER A 38 9.72 -0.73 3.79
C SER A 38 9.17 -0.70 5.22
N ARG A 39 10.05 -0.86 6.23
CA ARG A 39 9.73 -0.68 7.66
C ARG A 39 9.36 0.76 8.06
N LEU A 40 9.55 1.72 7.17
CA LEU A 40 9.13 3.12 7.35
C LEU A 40 7.78 3.38 6.66
N ASP A 41 7.23 2.41 5.93
CA ASP A 41 5.89 2.51 5.37
C ASP A 41 4.85 2.28 6.48
N ILE A 42 3.83 3.14 6.54
CA ILE A 42 2.80 3.12 7.59
C ILE A 42 2.07 1.77 7.63
N ALA A 43 1.79 1.17 6.47
CA ALA A 43 1.09 -0.12 6.42
C ALA A 43 1.93 -1.25 7.04
N GLN A 44 3.25 -1.25 6.86
CA GLN A 44 4.12 -2.24 7.51
C GLN A 44 4.24 -2.01 9.01
N CYS A 45 4.24 -0.76 9.47
CA CYS A 45 4.21 -0.44 10.91
C CYS A 45 2.93 -0.97 11.57
N GLU A 46 1.77 -0.71 10.97
CA GLU A 46 0.48 -1.22 11.45
C GLU A 46 0.43 -2.74 11.45
N PHE A 47 0.93 -3.38 10.39
CA PHE A 47 0.99 -4.84 10.31
C PHE A 47 1.91 -5.45 11.37
N SER A 48 3.03 -4.81 11.70
CA SER A 48 3.94 -5.22 12.79
C SER A 48 3.24 -5.17 14.15
N VAL A 49 2.46 -4.11 14.41
CA VAL A 49 1.66 -3.99 15.64
C VAL A 49 0.58 -5.07 15.71
N LEU A 50 -0.19 -5.26 14.63
CA LEU A 50 -1.22 -6.29 14.53
C LEU A 50 -0.63 -7.68 14.78
N THR A 51 0.53 -7.98 14.17
CA THR A 51 1.20 -9.27 14.34
C THR A 51 1.53 -9.52 15.81
N ARG A 52 2.16 -8.54 16.47
CA ARG A 52 2.55 -8.66 17.89
C ARG A 52 1.36 -8.75 18.83
N GLN A 53 0.28 -8.04 18.55
CA GLN A 53 -0.87 -7.98 19.46
C GLN A 53 -1.85 -9.13 19.26
N CYS A 54 -2.07 -9.55 18.02
CA CYS A 54 -3.17 -10.44 17.66
C CYS A 54 -2.70 -11.83 17.21
N LEU A 55 -1.50 -11.93 16.63
CA LEU A 55 -1.00 -13.15 16.00
C LEU A 55 0.17 -13.79 16.77
N ASP A 56 0.79 -13.08 17.71
CA ASP A 56 1.81 -13.62 18.64
C ASP A 56 1.18 -14.40 19.81
N ARG A 57 0.08 -15.12 19.51
CA ARG A 57 -0.63 -15.98 20.45
C ARG A 57 -1.31 -17.11 19.69
N ARG A 58 -1.47 -18.25 20.34
CA ARG A 58 -2.24 -19.36 19.78
C ARG A 58 -3.73 -19.01 19.78
N LEU A 59 -4.35 -19.00 18.62
CA LEU A 59 -5.80 -18.86 18.49
C LEU A 59 -6.44 -20.23 18.79
N PRO A 60 -7.45 -20.30 19.67
CA PRO A 60 -8.25 -21.52 19.84
C PRO A 60 -9.08 -21.80 18.57
N ASP A 61 -9.41 -23.06 18.33
CA ASP A 61 -10.27 -23.51 17.21
C ASP A 61 -11.71 -22.96 17.32
#